data_AF-A0A916HKU5-F1
#
_entry.id   AF-A0A916HKU5-F1
#
_cell.length_a   1.000
_cell.length_b   1.000
_cell.length_c   1.000
_cell.angle_alpha   90.00
_cell.angle_beta   90.00
_cell.angle_gamma   90.00
#
_symmetry.space_group_name_H-M   'P 1'
#
loop_
_entity.id
_entity.type
_entity.pdbx_description
1 polymer ?
#
loop_
_entity_poly.entity_id
_entity_poly.type
_entity_poly.pdbx_seq_one_letter_code
_entity_poly.pdbx_strand_id
1 'polypeptide(L)'
;MPETTGTDKLSQLGIMIILLGGVITMIGFFPGVIGAESAGGIGVLQTLAILSGFAILIGGAFVFLRSSYYPSSKHTLAQRIAARLSMTGIVFSTASGLADVLGFGSHPPIPPIQRPMLGSTQMVGLFLGFAIASAGVVIYALMGDHHPSEPEI
;
A
#
# COMPACT_ATOMS: atom_id res chain seq x y z
N MET A 1 34.71 -0.83 -14.31
CA MET A 1 33.79 -1.70 -13.55
C MET A 1 32.48 -0.93 -13.36
N PRO A 2 31.44 -1.14 -14.20
CA PRO A 2 30.21 -0.36 -14.14
C PRO A 2 28.94 -1.25 -14.11
N GLU A 3 28.52 -1.73 -12.94
CA GLU A 3 27.19 -2.35 -12.76
C GLU A 3 26.44 -1.83 -11.52
N THR A 4 26.96 -0.81 -10.84
CA THR A 4 26.34 -0.28 -9.60
C THR A 4 25.27 0.77 -9.86
N THR A 5 25.38 1.53 -10.96
CA THR A 5 24.51 2.69 -11.24
C THR A 5 23.03 2.32 -11.47
N GLY A 6 22.74 1.10 -11.91
CA GLY A 6 21.37 0.64 -12.20
C GLY A 6 20.58 0.35 -10.92
N THR A 7 21.19 -0.40 -9.99
CA THR A 7 20.58 -0.80 -8.72
C THR A 7 20.31 0.40 -7.82
N ASP A 8 21.23 1.36 -7.79
CA ASP A 8 21.09 2.60 -7.02
C ASP A 8 19.87 3.42 -7.46
N LYS A 9 19.64 3.53 -8.78
CA LYS A 9 18.47 4.22 -9.34
C LYS A 9 17.15 3.54 -8.98
N LEU A 10 17.12 2.22 -8.96
CA LEU A 10 15.93 1.45 -8.59
C LEU A 10 15.61 1.59 -7.10
N SER A 11 16.64 1.64 -6.25
CA SER A 11 16.48 1.91 -4.81
C SER A 11 15.92 3.32 -4.56
N GLN A 12 16.50 4.33 -5.21
CA GLN A 12 15.99 5.71 -5.15
C GLN A 12 14.55 5.82 -5.64
N LEU A 13 14.24 5.16 -6.76
CA LEU A 13 12.87 5.09 -7.27
C LEU A 13 11.92 4.46 -6.25
N GLY A 14 12.32 3.36 -5.60
CA GLY A 14 11.53 2.74 -4.53
C GLY A 14 11.21 3.72 -3.40
N ILE A 15 12.21 4.47 -2.93
CA ILE A 15 12.01 5.50 -1.88
C ILE A 15 11.07 6.61 -2.35
N MET A 16 11.22 7.09 -3.60
CA MET A 16 10.32 8.11 -4.16
C MET A 16 8.88 7.62 -4.22
N ILE A 17 8.67 6.36 -4.62
CA ILE A 17 7.33 5.74 -4.67
C ILE A 17 6.74 5.59 -3.27
N ILE A 18 7.54 5.17 -2.27
CA ILE A 18 7.09 5.08 -0.86
C ILE A 18 6.65 6.45 -0.35
N LEU A 19 7.47 7.48 -0.56
CA LEU A 19 7.17 8.86 -0.13
C LEU A 19 5.91 9.37 -0.81
N LEU A 20 5.79 9.20 -2.13
CA LEU A 20 4.61 9.61 -2.90
C LEU A 20 3.35 8.91 -2.39
N GLY A 21 3.40 7.58 -2.24
CA GLY A 21 2.27 6.80 -1.73
C GLY A 21 1.86 7.23 -0.33
N GLY A 22 2.83 7.43 0.57
CA GLY A 22 2.58 7.89 1.94
C GLY A 22 1.94 9.28 2.00
N VAL A 23 2.41 10.23 1.18
CA VAL A 23 1.81 11.56 1.07
C VAL A 23 0.36 11.47 0.56
N ILE A 24 0.10 10.70 -0.48
CA ILE A 24 -1.26 10.53 -1.03
C ILE A 24 -2.19 9.90 0.02
N THR A 25 -1.72 8.86 0.74
CA THR A 25 -2.48 8.25 1.83
C THR A 25 -2.78 9.24 2.95
N MET A 26 -1.81 10.08 3.33
CA MET A 26 -2.01 11.11 4.36
C MET A 26 -3.02 12.18 3.94
N ILE A 27 -2.94 12.65 2.69
CA ILE A 27 -3.95 13.57 2.12
C ILE A 27 -5.33 12.91 2.14
N GLY A 28 -5.41 11.61 1.84
CA GLY A 28 -6.63 10.83 1.96
C GLY A 28 -7.15 10.76 3.40
N PHE A 29 -6.32 10.54 4.41
CA PHE A 29 -6.81 10.55 5.80
C PHE A 29 -7.24 11.93 6.27
N PHE A 30 -6.54 12.98 5.83
CA PHE A 30 -6.73 14.34 6.28
C PHE A 30 -6.88 15.30 5.09
N PRO A 31 -8.01 15.26 4.36
CA PRO A 31 -8.24 16.14 3.22
C PRO A 31 -8.18 17.64 3.59
N GLY A 32 -8.44 17.97 4.86
CA GLY A 32 -8.29 19.33 5.38
C GLY A 32 -6.87 19.90 5.29
N VAL A 33 -5.83 19.06 5.19
CA VAL A 33 -4.43 19.51 5.06
C VAL A 33 -4.20 20.30 3.76
N ILE A 34 -4.97 20.02 2.71
CA ILE A 34 -4.91 20.72 1.42
C ILE A 34 -6.03 21.75 1.24
N GLY A 35 -6.76 22.08 2.31
CA GLY A 35 -7.90 23.00 2.24
C GLY A 35 -9.10 22.43 1.49
N ALA A 36 -9.18 21.12 1.28
CA ALA A 36 -10.37 20.49 0.73
C ALA A 36 -11.44 20.42 1.82
N GLU A 37 -12.29 21.46 1.90
CA GLU A 37 -13.45 21.49 2.80
C GLU A 37 -14.45 20.40 2.41
N SER A 38 -15.11 19.79 3.41
CA SER A 38 -16.10 18.71 3.27
C SER A 38 -17.35 19.13 2.50
N ALA A 39 -17.23 19.41 1.21
CA ALA A 39 -18.33 19.50 0.27
C ALA A 39 -18.78 18.08 -0.10
N GLY A 40 -20.10 17.85 -0.12
CA GLY A 40 -20.71 16.53 -0.28
C GLY A 40 -20.17 15.77 -1.51
N GLY A 41 -19.36 14.74 -1.26
CA GLY A 41 -18.66 13.99 -2.31
C GLY A 41 -17.26 13.53 -1.91
N ILE A 42 -16.66 14.14 -0.88
CA ILE A 42 -15.29 13.82 -0.46
C ILE A 42 -15.14 12.39 0.06
N GLY A 43 -16.12 11.79 0.72
CA GLY A 43 -15.96 10.44 1.30
C GLY A 43 -15.48 9.36 0.32
N VAL A 44 -15.96 9.38 -0.94
CA VAL A 44 -15.55 8.43 -1.98
C VAL A 44 -14.16 8.75 -2.52
N LEU A 45 -13.92 10.01 -2.90
CA LEU A 45 -12.62 10.45 -3.41
C LEU A 45 -11.52 10.27 -2.36
N GLN A 46 -11.86 10.54 -1.09
CA GLN A 46 -11.03 10.33 0.08
C GLN A 46 -10.65 8.86 0.22
N THR A 47 -11.63 7.96 0.18
CA THR A 47 -11.37 6.51 0.26
C THR A 47 -10.49 6.03 -0.89
N LEU A 48 -10.74 6.50 -2.12
CA LEU A 48 -9.91 6.18 -3.28
C LEU A 48 -8.49 6.73 -3.14
N ALA A 49 -8.31 7.93 -2.59
CA ALA A 49 -6.99 8.50 -2.31
C ALA A 49 -6.22 7.68 -1.26
N ILE A 50 -6.89 7.29 -0.17
CA ILE A 50 -6.28 6.43 0.87
C ILE A 50 -5.83 5.10 0.25
N LEU A 51 -6.71 4.41 -0.49
CA LEU A 51 -6.43 3.12 -1.09
C LEU A 51 -5.33 3.18 -2.17
N SER A 52 -5.40 4.16 -3.07
CA SER A 52 -4.40 4.34 -4.13
C SER A 52 -3.03 4.70 -3.56
N GLY A 53 -2.97 5.65 -2.63
CA GLY A 53 -1.74 6.00 -1.93
C GLY A 53 -1.13 4.80 -1.21
N PHE A 54 -1.97 3.99 -0.55
CA PHE A 54 -1.50 2.84 0.22
C PHE A 54 -0.98 1.73 -0.71
N ALA A 55 -1.67 1.46 -1.82
CA ALA A 55 -1.19 0.51 -2.84
C ALA A 55 0.15 0.96 -3.45
N ILE A 56 0.29 2.26 -3.74
CA ILE A 56 1.55 2.85 -4.23
C ILE A 56 2.66 2.68 -3.18
N LEU A 57 2.38 2.98 -1.91
CA LEU A 57 3.32 2.85 -0.81
C LEU A 57 3.83 1.41 -0.67
N ILE A 58 2.93 0.42 -0.67
CA ILE A 58 3.29 -1.01 -0.59
C ILE A 58 4.10 -1.43 -1.81
N GLY A 59 3.72 -0.98 -3.02
CA GLY A 59 4.49 -1.23 -4.25
C GLY A 59 5.91 -0.68 -4.16
N GLY A 60 6.07 0.56 -3.69
CA GLY A 60 7.36 1.19 -3.47
C GLY A 60 8.23 0.43 -2.46
N ALA A 61 7.62 -0.08 -1.39
CA ALA A 61 8.31 -0.88 -0.39
C ALA A 61 8.90 -2.16 -1.00
N PHE A 62 8.16 -2.87 -1.86
CA PHE A 62 8.70 -4.05 -2.56
C PHE A 62 9.81 -3.69 -3.55
N VAL A 63 9.68 -2.60 -4.30
CA VAL A 63 10.73 -2.11 -5.23
C VAL A 63 12.01 -1.79 -4.46
N PHE A 64 11.89 -1.06 -3.35
CA PHE A 64 13.01 -0.71 -2.49
C PHE A 64 13.67 -1.94 -1.85
N LEU A 65 12.88 -2.85 -1.26
CA LEU A 65 13.40 -4.07 -0.65
C LEU A 65 14.10 -4.97 -1.66
N ARG A 66 13.52 -5.11 -2.86
CA ARG A 66 14.12 -5.91 -3.93
C ARG A 66 15.43 -5.33 -4.42
N SER A 67 15.49 -4.02 -4.66
CA SER A 67 16.70 -3.37 -5.20
C SER A 67 17.81 -3.24 -4.15
N SER A 68 17.47 -2.90 -2.91
CA SER A 68 18.47 -2.55 -1.89
C SER A 68 18.99 -3.76 -1.11
N TYR A 69 18.12 -4.73 -0.81
CA TYR A 69 18.48 -5.88 0.03
C TYR A 69 18.66 -7.17 -0.78
N TYR A 70 17.95 -7.32 -1.90
CA TYR A 70 17.92 -8.57 -2.65
C TYR A 70 18.10 -8.39 -4.18
N PRO A 71 19.09 -7.61 -4.67
CA PRO A 71 19.21 -7.26 -6.09
C PRO A 71 19.39 -8.48 -7.01
N SER A 72 20.06 -9.53 -6.53
CA SER A 72 20.40 -10.72 -7.34
C SER A 72 19.94 -12.05 -6.73
N SER A 73 19.29 -12.04 -5.57
CA SER A 73 18.80 -13.28 -4.93
C SER A 73 17.54 -13.80 -5.62
N LYS A 74 17.36 -15.12 -5.66
CA LYS A 74 16.04 -15.70 -5.96
C LYS A 74 15.13 -15.50 -4.75
N HIS A 75 13.85 -15.24 -4.99
CA HIS A 75 12.89 -15.07 -3.89
C HIS A 75 12.69 -16.41 -3.18
N THR A 76 12.80 -16.40 -1.85
CA THR A 76 12.48 -17.58 -1.04
C THR A 76 10.98 -17.90 -1.13
N LEU A 77 10.58 -19.12 -0.75
CA LEU A 77 9.16 -19.48 -0.69
C LEU A 77 8.41 -18.53 0.27
N ALA A 78 9.02 -18.18 1.40
CA ALA A 78 8.47 -17.24 2.36
C ALA A 78 8.26 -15.85 1.75
N GLN A 79 9.24 -15.31 1.00
CA GLN A 79 9.09 -14.03 0.30
C GLN A 79 7.95 -14.05 -0.73
N ARG A 80 7.78 -15.15 -1.46
CA ARG A 80 6.66 -15.30 -2.42
C ARG A 80 5.30 -15.35 -1.73
N ILE A 81 5.21 -16.00 -0.57
CA ILE A 81 4.00 -16.03 0.25
C ILE A 81 3.72 -14.64 0.83
N ALA A 82 4.74 -13.96 1.34
CA ALA A 82 4.66 -12.64 1.93
C ALA A 82 4.15 -11.59 0.92
N ALA A 83 4.63 -11.64 -0.33
CA ALA A 83 4.13 -10.81 -1.41
C ALA A 83 2.63 -11.06 -1.70
N ARG A 84 2.20 -12.33 -1.72
CA ARG A 84 0.79 -12.68 -1.92
C ARG A 84 -0.09 -12.23 -0.76
N LEU A 85 0.36 -12.44 0.48
CA LEU A 85 -0.32 -11.95 1.68
C LEU A 85 -0.52 -10.44 1.59
N SER A 86 0.50 -9.71 1.13
CA SER A 86 0.43 -8.27 0.96
C SER A 86 -0.61 -7.85 -0.06
N MET A 87 -0.63 -8.52 -1.23
CA MET A 87 -1.66 -8.30 -2.27
C MET A 87 -3.07 -8.63 -1.77
N THR A 88 -3.24 -9.71 -1.00
CA THR A 88 -4.53 -10.06 -0.39
C THR A 88 -5.00 -8.97 0.58
N GLY A 89 -4.09 -8.40 1.38
CA GLY A 89 -4.39 -7.26 2.24
C GLY A 89 -4.90 -6.05 1.45
N ILE A 90 -4.25 -5.71 0.33
CA ILE A 90 -4.69 -4.60 -0.56
C ILE A 90 -6.07 -4.88 -1.15
N VAL A 91 -6.32 -6.10 -1.64
CA VAL A 91 -7.64 -6.47 -2.20
C VAL A 91 -8.72 -6.39 -1.12
N PHE A 92 -8.43 -6.91 0.07
CA PHE A 92 -9.35 -6.89 1.20
C PHE A 92 -9.68 -5.47 1.68
N SER A 93 -8.66 -4.60 1.82
CA SER A 93 -8.86 -3.20 2.18
C SER A 93 -9.67 -2.45 1.12
N THR A 94 -9.41 -2.75 -0.17
CA THR A 94 -10.14 -2.15 -1.29
C THR A 94 -11.61 -2.56 -1.31
N ALA A 95 -11.88 -3.87 -1.16
CA ALA A 95 -13.25 -4.39 -1.10
C ALA A 95 -14.01 -3.81 0.09
N SER A 96 -13.37 -3.73 1.26
CA SER A 96 -13.97 -3.17 2.47
C SER A 96 -14.23 -1.67 2.35
N GLY A 97 -13.23 -0.90 1.90
CA GLY A 97 -13.32 0.55 1.77
C GLY A 97 -14.33 1.00 0.71
N LEU A 98 -14.45 0.25 -0.38
CA LEU A 98 -15.39 0.57 -1.47
C LEU A 98 -16.76 -0.11 -1.31
N ALA A 99 -17.03 -0.83 -0.21
CA ALA A 99 -18.28 -1.57 -0.05
C ALA A 99 -19.54 -0.67 -0.16
N ASP A 100 -19.53 0.52 0.44
CA ASP A 100 -20.64 1.48 0.31
C ASP A 100 -20.80 2.01 -1.11
N VAL A 101 -19.68 2.27 -1.80
CA VAL A 101 -19.67 2.77 -3.19
C VAL A 101 -20.25 1.75 -4.16
N LEU A 102 -19.98 0.46 -3.90
CA LEU A 102 -20.46 -0.65 -4.70
C LEU A 102 -21.90 -1.08 -4.34
N GLY A 103 -22.51 -0.49 -3.31
CA GLY A 103 -23.89 -0.80 -2.88
C GLY A 103 -24.02 -2.04 -1.99
N PHE A 104 -22.92 -2.62 -1.53
CA PHE A 104 -22.91 -3.75 -0.58
C PHE A 104 -22.72 -3.31 0.88
N GLY A 105 -22.45 -2.03 1.10
CA GLY A 105 -22.05 -1.49 2.39
C GLY A 105 -23.22 -1.15 3.33
N SER A 106 -22.84 -0.78 4.55
CA SER A 106 -23.77 -0.46 5.64
C SER A 106 -24.40 0.93 5.54
N HIS A 107 -23.81 1.85 4.78
CA HIS A 107 -24.24 3.23 4.60
C HIS A 107 -24.32 3.58 3.10
N PRO A 108 -25.21 2.93 2.34
CA PRO A 108 -25.39 3.25 0.94
C PRO A 108 -25.85 4.71 0.80
N PRO A 109 -25.29 5.50 -0.14
CA PRO A 109 -25.68 6.89 -0.32
C PRO A 109 -27.13 6.96 -0.83
N ILE A 110 -28.02 7.56 -0.04
CA ILE A 110 -29.42 7.83 -0.39
C ILE A 110 -29.60 9.35 -0.47
N PRO A 111 -29.40 9.99 -1.64
CA PRO A 111 -29.63 11.43 -1.79
C PRO A 111 -31.12 11.77 -1.61
N PRO A 112 -31.51 12.81 -0.84
CA PRO A 112 -30.69 13.78 -0.08
C PRO A 112 -30.46 13.42 1.40
N ILE A 113 -30.95 12.26 1.84
CA ILE A 113 -31.09 11.84 3.24
C ILE A 113 -29.75 11.44 3.87
N GLN A 114 -28.88 10.77 3.10
CA GLN A 114 -27.64 10.20 3.60
C GLN A 114 -26.48 10.49 2.65
N ARG A 115 -25.46 11.20 3.16
CA ARG A 115 -24.25 11.52 2.40
C ARG A 115 -23.33 10.29 2.34
N PRO A 116 -22.54 10.13 1.25
CA PRO A 116 -21.54 9.06 1.18
C PRO A 116 -20.53 9.21 2.32
N MET A 117 -20.49 8.25 3.22
CA MET A 117 -19.60 8.25 4.38
C MET A 117 -19.08 6.83 4.61
N LEU A 118 -17.81 6.70 4.96
CA LEU A 118 -17.22 5.42 5.37
C LEU A 118 -17.88 4.98 6.68
N GLY A 119 -18.66 3.90 6.66
CA GLY A 119 -19.20 3.32 7.88
C GLY A 119 -18.13 2.67 8.75
N SER A 120 -18.45 2.49 10.04
CA SER A 120 -17.53 1.93 11.04
C SER A 120 -17.02 0.53 10.66
N THR A 121 -17.87 -0.31 10.10
CA THR A 121 -17.49 -1.67 9.67
C THR A 121 -16.55 -1.65 8.47
N GLN A 122 -16.75 -0.75 7.50
CA GLN A 122 -15.79 -0.57 6.41
C GLN A 122 -14.44 -0.06 6.90
N MET A 123 -14.44 0.85 7.87
CA MET A 123 -13.21 1.39 8.46
C MET A 123 -12.38 0.29 9.15
N VAL A 124 -13.04 -0.60 9.91
CA VAL A 124 -12.36 -1.78 10.50
C VAL A 124 -11.78 -2.69 9.42
N GLY A 125 -12.56 -2.99 8.37
CA GLY A 125 -12.08 -3.82 7.26
C GLY A 125 -10.91 -3.18 6.49
N LEU A 126 -10.95 -1.87 6.28
CA LEU A 126 -9.88 -1.08 5.66
C LEU A 126 -8.58 -1.21 6.46
N PHE A 127 -8.62 -0.94 7.78
CA PHE A 127 -7.44 -1.02 8.63
C PHE A 127 -6.91 -2.44 8.80
N LEU A 128 -7.80 -3.44 8.87
CA LEU A 128 -7.38 -4.84 8.89
C LEU A 128 -6.63 -5.23 7.61
N GLY A 129 -7.14 -4.82 6.44
CA GLY A 129 -6.44 -5.02 5.18
C GLY A 129 -5.09 -4.31 5.12
N PHE A 130 -4.99 -3.10 5.68
CA PHE A 130 -3.71 -2.39 5.80
C PHE A 130 -2.71 -3.11 6.69
N ALA A 131 -3.18 -3.68 7.82
CA ALA A 131 -2.34 -4.47 8.72
C ALA A 131 -1.83 -5.74 8.02
N ILE A 132 -2.69 -6.46 7.31
CA ILE A 132 -2.32 -7.66 6.54
C ILE A 132 -1.31 -7.30 5.44
N ALA A 133 -1.57 -6.22 4.70
CA ALA A 133 -0.70 -5.75 3.64
C ALA A 133 0.70 -5.41 4.14
N SER A 134 0.77 -4.63 5.22
CA SER A 134 2.00 -4.20 5.87
C SER A 134 2.75 -5.39 6.48
N ALA A 135 2.05 -6.33 7.11
CA ALA A 135 2.65 -7.56 7.62
C ALA A 135 3.34 -8.37 6.51
N GLY A 136 2.73 -8.45 5.32
CA GLY A 136 3.35 -9.09 4.16
C GLY A 136 4.67 -8.42 3.75
N VAL A 137 4.75 -7.09 3.77
CA VAL A 137 6.01 -6.36 3.49
C VAL A 137 7.08 -6.66 4.56
N VAL A 138 6.70 -6.65 5.84
CA VAL A 138 7.62 -6.94 6.95
C VAL A 138 8.15 -8.37 6.86
N ILE A 139 7.28 -9.36 6.62
CA ILE A 139 7.70 -10.76 6.44
C ILE A 139 8.64 -10.89 5.24
N TYR A 140 8.35 -10.20 4.12
CA TYR A 140 9.21 -10.21 2.94
C TYR A 140 10.60 -9.66 3.25
N ALA A 141 10.68 -8.56 4.02
CA ALA A 141 11.93 -7.94 4.41
C ALA A 141 12.77 -8.87 5.31
N LEU A 142 12.13 -9.58 6.25
CA LEU A 142 12.81 -10.43 7.24
C LEU A 142 13.22 -11.80 6.70
N MET A 143 12.50 -12.35 5.71
CA MET A 143 12.66 -13.75 5.27
C MET A 143 13.47 -13.91 3.98
N GLY A 144 14.31 -12.93 3.66
CA GLY A 144 15.16 -12.98 2.47
C GLY A 144 16.56 -13.52 2.75
N ASP A 145 17.03 -14.38 1.86
CA ASP A 145 18.39 -14.93 1.94
C ASP A 145 19.40 -13.88 1.47
N HIS A 146 20.25 -13.46 2.40
CA HIS A 146 21.49 -12.76 2.09
C HIS A 146 22.54 -13.83 1.82
N HIS A 147 22.72 -14.24 0.57
CA HIS A 147 23.90 -15.02 0.20
C HIS A 147 25.12 -14.09 0.32
N PRO A 148 26.07 -14.34 1.24
CA PRO A 148 27.35 -13.66 1.20
C PRO A 148 28.04 -14.11 -0.08
N SER A 149 28.53 -13.18 -0.89
CA SER A 149 29.48 -13.51 -1.95
C SER A 149 30.70 -14.15 -1.29
N GLU A 150 30.86 -15.47 -1.40
CA GLU A 150 32.10 -16.13 -1.00
C GLU A 150 33.25 -15.45 -1.74
N PRO A 151 34.33 -15.05 -1.05
CA PRO A 151 35.52 -14.55 -1.71
C PRO A 151 36.07 -15.68 -2.60
N GLU A 152 36.19 -15.41 -3.90
CA GLU A 152 36.97 -16.26 -4.83
C GLU A 152 38.37 -16.44 -4.24
N ILE A 153 38.72 -17.67 -3.89
CA ILE A 153 40.05 -18.09 -3.44
C ILE A 153 40.86 -18.53 -4.67
#